data_AF-A0AAP0ZN03-F1
#
_entry.id   AF-A0AAP0ZN03-F1
#
_cell.length_a   1.000
_cell.length_b   1.000
_cell.length_c   1.000
_cell.angle_alpha   90.00
_cell.angle_beta   90.00
_cell.angle_gamma   90.00
#
_symmetry.space_group_name_H-M   'P 1'
#
loop_
_entity.id
_entity.type
_entity.pdbx_description
1 polymer ?
#
loop_
_entity_poly.entity_id
_entity_poly.type
_entity_poly.pdbx_seq_one_letter_code
_entity_poly.pdbx_strand_id
1 'polypeptide(L)'
;MGELHVETPRDREGIFEPQLVQKRQVRLGGMEPKILALYAKGMTTRDIESALVDLYGVTISHALIAQVTDAVLDQARAWQSRPLEAIYPLMWLDGIVVKVQQNKQVVNKPAHVVLAVNLRGEKEVLGLWLAESEGAKFWLSVLTELRQRGVQDVYVASMDGLKGLPEAVNAVFPRTLTQLCIVHLVRASLRYVTAKDSKAVVAGLRRLYTSATAEEAARELDAFEADWGDKYKAVVRLWRGNWDNIIPFFQFLPEIRKVIYTTNAIESLNMVMRKYTRNRRIFPNDESALKSLFLAVNEASKNWKAIHHWKPALQSFQVMFGEERVPLQEL
;
A
#
# COMPACT_ATOMS: atom_id res chain seq x y z
N MET A 1 16.60 7.02 34.86
CA MET A 1 16.12 7.13 36.25
C MET A 1 14.91 6.23 36.36
N GLY A 2 14.93 5.30 37.32
CA GLY A 2 13.89 4.27 37.49
C GLY A 2 12.75 4.73 38.40
N GLU A 3 12.20 3.81 39.17
CA GLU A 3 11.10 4.08 40.11
C GLU A 3 11.49 5.15 41.14
N LEU A 4 10.64 6.17 41.29
CA LEU A 4 10.80 7.26 42.24
C LEU A 4 9.61 7.25 43.19
N HIS A 5 9.87 7.05 44.47
CA HIS A 5 8.85 7.18 45.49
C HIS A 5 8.58 8.65 45.75
N VAL A 6 7.34 9.10 45.55
CA VAL A 6 6.92 10.48 45.78
C VAL A 6 5.86 10.48 46.87
N GLU A 7 6.14 11.18 47.97
CA GLU A 7 5.11 11.52 48.95
C GLU A 7 4.40 12.79 48.49
N THR A 8 3.07 12.72 48.40
CA THR A 8 2.26 13.86 47.96
C THR A 8 1.50 14.43 49.16
N PRO A 9 1.62 15.74 49.45
CA PRO A 9 0.83 16.36 50.49
C PRO A 9 -0.66 16.34 50.11
N ARG A 10 -1.52 16.10 51.10
CA ARG A 10 -2.97 16.05 50.94
C ARG A 10 -3.61 17.10 51.84
N ASP A 11 -4.51 17.89 51.28
CA ASP A 11 -5.29 18.86 52.04
C ASP A 11 -6.41 18.15 52.83
N ARG A 12 -6.90 18.80 53.90
CA ARG A 12 -7.87 18.22 54.82
C ARG A 12 -9.21 17.89 54.15
N GLU A 13 -9.62 18.67 53.17
CA GLU A 13 -10.90 18.49 52.46
C GLU A 13 -10.76 17.67 51.16
N GLY A 14 -9.53 17.39 50.71
CA GLY A 14 -9.24 16.61 49.50
C GLY A 14 -9.48 17.37 48.19
N ILE A 15 -9.64 18.70 48.25
CA ILE A 15 -9.95 19.57 47.10
C ILE A 15 -8.71 20.03 46.34
N PHE A 16 -7.50 19.87 46.89
CA PHE A 16 -6.28 20.32 46.23
C PHE A 16 -6.01 19.49 44.96
N GLU A 17 -5.78 20.16 43.82
CA GLU A 17 -5.38 19.53 42.56
C GLU A 17 -3.91 19.82 42.25
N PRO A 18 -3.00 18.82 42.41
CA PRO A 18 -1.59 19.02 42.14
C PRO A 18 -1.34 19.23 40.64
N GLN A 19 -0.54 20.25 40.32
CA GLN A 19 -0.26 20.67 38.93
C GLN A 19 0.87 19.87 38.25
N LEU A 20 1.90 19.46 39.01
CA LEU A 20 3.09 18.78 38.49
C LEU A 20 2.90 17.26 38.32
N VAL A 21 2.29 16.61 39.32
CA VAL A 21 1.94 15.18 39.31
C VAL A 21 0.47 15.09 39.69
N GLN A 22 -0.40 14.92 38.70
CA GLN A 22 -1.85 14.86 38.91
C GLN A 22 -2.23 13.73 39.87
N LYS A 23 -3.42 13.83 40.48
CA LYS A 23 -3.95 12.78 41.36
C LYS A 23 -3.93 11.43 40.62
N ARG A 24 -3.32 10.41 41.24
CA ARG A 24 -3.16 9.05 40.70
C ARG A 24 -2.24 8.95 39.46
N GLN A 25 -1.53 10.01 39.10
CA GLN A 25 -0.53 9.98 38.04
C GLN A 25 0.70 9.21 38.50
N VAL A 26 0.78 7.94 38.09
CA VAL A 26 1.91 7.05 38.37
C VAL A 26 3.01 7.14 37.29
N ARG A 27 2.92 8.10 36.35
CA ARG A 27 3.83 8.22 35.20
C ARG A 27 4.16 9.66 34.85
N LEU A 28 5.44 9.93 34.63
CA LEU A 28 5.88 11.11 33.88
C LEU A 28 5.51 10.92 32.39
N GLY A 29 4.87 11.93 31.80
CA GLY A 29 4.47 11.91 30.39
C GLY A 29 5.67 11.71 29.44
N GLY A 30 5.42 11.23 28.22
CA GLY A 30 6.45 11.11 27.17
C GLY A 30 6.99 9.70 26.90
N MET A 31 6.55 8.68 27.64
CA MET A 31 6.85 7.27 27.31
C MET A 31 5.95 6.73 26.18
N GLU A 32 4.72 7.22 26.06
CA GLU A 32 3.76 6.77 25.05
C GLU A 32 4.26 7.00 23.62
N PRO A 33 4.78 8.19 23.25
CA PRO A 33 5.35 8.40 21.91
C PRO A 33 6.52 7.46 21.60
N LYS A 34 7.32 7.09 22.62
CA LYS A 34 8.43 6.14 22.46
C LYS A 34 7.93 4.72 22.24
N ILE A 35 6.94 4.28 23.02
CA ILE A 35 6.26 2.98 22.83
C ILE A 35 5.69 2.91 21.41
N LEU A 36 4.98 3.96 20.99
CA LEU A 36 4.41 4.07 19.64
C LEU A 36 5.48 4.06 18.56
N ALA A 37 6.62 4.74 18.76
CA ALA A 37 7.73 4.73 17.82
C ALA A 37 8.37 3.34 17.70
N LEU A 38 8.64 2.65 18.81
CA LEU A 38 9.20 1.29 18.80
C LEU A 38 8.22 0.31 18.16
N TYR A 39 6.94 0.41 18.50
CA TYR A 39 5.88 -0.39 17.89
C TYR A 39 5.75 -0.10 16.39
N ALA A 40 5.83 1.16 15.98
CA ALA A 40 5.88 1.54 14.57
C ALA A 40 7.05 0.85 13.90
N LYS A 41 8.27 0.85 14.46
CA LYS A 41 9.46 0.20 13.88
C LYS A 41 9.39 -1.34 13.80
N GLY A 42 8.25 -1.95 14.13
CA GLY A 42 8.01 -3.38 13.94
C GLY A 42 8.41 -4.25 15.12
N MET A 43 8.72 -3.63 16.28
CA MET A 43 8.99 -4.37 17.52
C MET A 43 7.72 -5.01 18.07
N THR A 44 7.83 -6.25 18.58
CA THR A 44 6.71 -6.86 19.32
C THR A 44 6.53 -6.17 20.67
N THR A 45 5.36 -6.36 21.29
CA THR A 45 5.10 -5.83 22.64
C THR A 45 6.13 -6.33 23.66
N ARG A 46 6.61 -7.56 23.53
CA ARG A 46 7.70 -8.13 24.35
C ARG A 46 9.05 -7.50 24.06
N ASP A 47 9.37 -7.23 22.80
CA ASP A 47 10.61 -6.53 22.44
C ASP A 47 10.62 -5.11 23.02
N ILE A 48 9.48 -4.43 22.99
CA ILE A 48 9.32 -3.10 23.57
C ILE A 48 9.50 -3.16 25.08
N GLU A 49 8.86 -4.11 25.76
CA GLU A 49 9.03 -4.31 27.21
C GLU A 49 10.51 -4.51 27.57
N SER A 50 11.19 -5.43 26.90
CA SER A 50 12.64 -5.66 27.10
C SER A 50 13.46 -4.40 26.85
N ALA A 51 13.23 -3.71 25.73
CA ALA A 51 13.97 -2.50 25.39
C ALA A 51 13.76 -1.36 26.41
N LEU A 52 12.57 -1.25 26.99
CA LEU A 52 12.28 -0.24 28.01
C LEU A 52 12.95 -0.56 29.35
N VAL A 53 13.02 -1.85 29.71
CA VAL A 53 13.81 -2.30 30.87
C VAL A 53 15.29 -2.03 30.63
N ASP A 54 15.83 -2.42 29.47
CA ASP A 54 17.26 -2.29 29.17
C ASP A 54 17.72 -0.82 29.07
N LEU A 55 16.92 0.04 28.44
CA LEU A 55 17.30 1.44 28.20
C LEU A 55 16.96 2.37 29.37
N TYR A 56 15.87 2.10 30.09
CA TYR A 56 15.35 3.03 31.09
C TYR A 56 15.28 2.43 32.50
N GLY A 57 15.46 1.13 32.67
CA GLY A 57 15.30 0.43 33.95
C GLY A 57 13.85 0.40 34.42
N VAL A 58 12.89 0.59 33.52
CA VAL A 58 11.46 0.69 33.86
C VAL A 58 10.74 -0.56 33.36
N THR A 59 10.07 -1.25 34.28
CA THR A 59 9.19 -2.36 33.93
C THR A 59 7.83 -1.80 33.54
N ILE A 60 7.43 -2.02 32.29
CA ILE A 60 6.11 -1.64 31.79
C ILE A 60 5.36 -2.91 31.41
N SER A 61 4.16 -3.09 31.98
CA SER A 61 3.35 -4.26 31.69
C SER A 61 2.94 -4.33 30.22
N HIS A 62 2.86 -5.55 29.69
CA HIS A 62 2.33 -5.81 28.35
C HIS A 62 0.94 -5.21 28.14
N ALA A 63 0.08 -5.24 29.17
CA ALA A 63 -1.26 -4.65 29.13
C ALA A 63 -1.21 -3.14 28.88
N LEU A 64 -0.24 -2.43 29.49
CA LEU A 64 -0.06 -1.02 29.20
C LEU A 64 0.40 -0.80 27.76
N ILE A 65 1.41 -1.53 27.30
CA ILE A 65 1.93 -1.37 25.94
C ILE A 65 0.79 -1.57 24.93
N ALA A 66 -0.05 -2.59 25.14
CA ALA A 66 -1.24 -2.82 24.34
C ALA A 66 -2.18 -1.60 24.35
N GLN A 67 -2.56 -1.10 25.53
CA GLN A 67 -3.42 0.07 25.69
C GLN A 67 -2.86 1.32 24.97
N VAL A 68 -1.56 1.58 25.10
CA VAL A 68 -0.91 2.71 24.40
C VAL A 68 -0.98 2.52 22.89
N THR A 69 -0.78 1.30 22.40
CA THR A 69 -0.88 0.99 20.97
C THR A 69 -2.32 0.98 20.44
N ASP A 70 -3.34 0.90 21.29
CA ASP A 70 -4.74 0.94 20.84
C ASP A 70 -5.15 2.32 20.35
N ALA A 71 -4.53 3.40 20.85
CA ALA A 71 -4.71 4.74 20.28
C ALA A 71 -4.31 4.82 18.78
N VAL A 72 -3.43 3.91 18.31
CA VAL A 72 -3.10 3.80 16.89
C VAL A 72 -4.28 3.27 16.09
N LEU A 73 -5.09 2.37 16.66
CA LEU A 73 -6.25 1.81 15.97
C LEU A 73 -7.30 2.90 15.71
N ASP A 74 -7.53 3.79 16.67
CA ASP A 74 -8.45 4.91 16.48
C ASP A 74 -7.95 5.87 15.39
N GLN A 75 -6.65 6.16 15.37
CA GLN A 75 -6.03 6.92 14.29
C GLN A 75 -6.17 6.21 12.94
N ALA A 76 -5.96 4.90 12.89
CA ALA A 76 -6.11 4.11 11.68
C ALA A 76 -7.54 4.13 11.15
N ARG A 77 -8.54 4.00 12.04
CA ARG A 77 -9.96 4.06 11.70
C ARG A 77 -10.36 5.46 11.18
N ALA A 78 -9.94 6.52 11.87
CA ALA A 78 -10.18 7.89 11.43
C ALA A 78 -9.49 8.20 10.08
N TRP A 79 -8.27 7.71 9.90
CA TRP A 79 -7.56 7.81 8.63
C TRP A 79 -8.28 7.02 7.52
N GLN A 80 -8.83 5.84 7.82
CA GLN A 80 -9.54 5.01 6.85
C GLN A 80 -10.89 5.59 6.45
N SER A 81 -11.56 6.37 7.30
CA SER A 81 -12.83 7.03 6.97
C SER A 81 -12.68 8.45 6.46
N ARG A 82 -11.45 8.99 6.36
CA ARG A 82 -11.21 10.38 5.97
C ARG A 82 -11.76 10.70 4.58
N PRO A 83 -12.25 11.93 4.35
CA PRO A 83 -12.55 12.43 3.00
C PRO A 83 -11.33 12.37 2.09
N LEU A 84 -11.54 12.06 0.81
CA LEU A 84 -10.52 11.97 -0.22
C LEU A 84 -10.73 13.06 -1.28
N GLU A 85 -9.68 13.38 -2.04
CA GLU A 85 -9.78 14.30 -3.17
C GLU A 85 -10.68 13.73 -4.28
N ALA A 86 -11.27 14.61 -5.08
CA ALA A 86 -12.18 14.21 -6.14
C ALA A 86 -11.48 13.47 -7.28
N ILE A 87 -10.21 13.80 -7.56
CA ILE A 87 -9.51 13.32 -8.75
C ILE A 87 -8.14 12.75 -8.39
N TYR A 88 -7.93 11.49 -8.78
CA TYR A 88 -6.63 10.82 -8.70
C TYR A 88 -6.24 10.30 -10.08
N PRO A 89 -5.31 10.97 -10.81
CA PRO A 89 -4.94 10.54 -12.16
C PRO A 89 -4.48 9.09 -12.28
N LEU A 90 -3.82 8.56 -11.25
CA LEU A 90 -3.28 7.21 -11.24
C LEU A 90 -3.57 6.53 -9.91
N MET A 91 -4.08 5.30 -9.96
CA MET A 91 -4.19 4.41 -8.81
C MET A 91 -3.53 3.06 -9.06
N TRP A 92 -3.00 2.45 -8.01
CA TRP A 92 -2.52 1.07 -7.97
C TRP A 92 -3.32 0.28 -6.95
N LEU A 93 -3.81 -0.88 -7.37
CA LEU A 93 -4.48 -1.86 -6.52
C LEU A 93 -3.55 -3.04 -6.34
N ASP A 94 -3.13 -3.29 -5.10
CA ASP A 94 -2.20 -4.37 -4.78
C ASP A 94 -2.47 -4.89 -3.37
N GLY A 95 -1.69 -5.88 -2.92
CA GLY A 95 -1.76 -6.37 -1.56
C GLY A 95 -0.58 -7.22 -1.15
N ILE A 96 -0.47 -7.45 0.15
CA ILE A 96 0.44 -8.44 0.71
C ILE A 96 -0.35 -9.45 1.51
N VAL A 97 0.15 -10.68 1.61
CA VAL A 97 -0.47 -11.68 2.49
C VAL A 97 0.14 -11.56 3.89
N VAL A 98 -0.72 -11.46 4.89
CA VAL A 98 -0.36 -11.53 6.31
C VAL A 98 -0.98 -12.77 6.96
N LYS A 99 -0.37 -13.27 8.03
CA LYS A 99 -0.90 -14.39 8.80
C LYS A 99 -1.64 -13.88 10.02
N VAL A 100 -2.90 -14.27 10.16
CA VAL A 100 -3.74 -13.85 11.28
C VAL A 100 -4.33 -15.07 11.97
N GLN A 101 -4.38 -15.04 13.30
CA GLN A 101 -5.06 -16.03 14.10
C GLN A 101 -6.56 -15.72 14.10
N GLN A 102 -7.37 -16.65 13.61
CA GLN A 102 -8.82 -16.56 13.55
C GLN A 102 -9.41 -17.92 13.94
N ASN A 103 -10.38 -17.95 14.87
CA ASN A 103 -11.02 -19.19 15.33
C ASN A 103 -10.03 -20.30 15.74
N LYS A 104 -8.95 -19.92 16.46
CA LYS A 104 -7.83 -20.79 16.88
C LYS A 104 -6.99 -21.38 15.74
N GLN A 105 -7.20 -20.96 14.50
CA GLN A 105 -6.41 -21.35 13.34
C GLN A 105 -5.60 -20.17 12.80
N VAL A 106 -4.51 -20.46 12.08
CA VAL A 106 -3.71 -19.44 11.39
C VAL A 106 -4.16 -19.37 9.94
N VAL A 107 -4.71 -18.23 9.55
CA VAL A 107 -5.23 -17.97 8.21
C VAL A 107 -4.32 -16.98 7.49
N ASN A 108 -4.02 -17.28 6.23
CA ASN A 108 -3.37 -16.32 5.33
C ASN A 108 -4.44 -15.34 4.83
N LYS A 109 -4.39 -14.08 5.26
CA LYS A 109 -5.31 -13.03 4.82
C LYS A 109 -4.62 -12.05 3.88
N PRO A 110 -5.18 -11.80 2.68
CA PRO A 110 -4.77 -10.67 1.86
C PRO A 110 -5.04 -9.34 2.59
N ALA A 111 -3.99 -8.53 2.70
CA ALA A 111 -4.05 -7.13 3.09
C ALA A 111 -3.92 -6.28 1.82
N HIS A 112 -5.05 -5.85 1.30
CA HIS A 112 -5.14 -5.03 0.10
C HIS A 112 -4.88 -3.57 0.44
N VAL A 113 -4.23 -2.88 -0.50
CA VAL A 113 -3.87 -1.48 -0.42
C VAL A 113 -4.21 -0.79 -1.74
N VAL A 114 -4.76 0.41 -1.64
CA VAL A 114 -4.91 1.30 -2.80
C VAL A 114 -3.96 2.47 -2.60
N LEU A 115 -2.95 2.56 -3.48
CA LEU A 115 -2.04 3.70 -3.55
C LEU A 115 -2.43 4.55 -4.76
N ALA A 116 -2.43 5.86 -4.64
CA ALA A 116 -2.76 6.76 -5.73
C ALA A 116 -1.77 7.93 -5.82
N VAL A 117 -1.85 8.65 -6.93
CA VAL A 117 -1.19 9.94 -7.15
C VAL A 117 -2.28 10.98 -7.34
N ASN A 118 -2.23 12.07 -6.58
CA ASN A 118 -3.15 13.20 -6.75
C ASN A 118 -2.72 14.10 -7.93
N LEU A 119 -3.53 15.11 -8.25
CA LEU A 119 -3.21 16.05 -9.32
C LEU A 119 -1.88 16.80 -9.08
N ARG A 120 -1.44 16.99 -7.83
CA ARG A 120 -0.15 17.63 -7.50
C ARG A 120 1.06 16.71 -7.69
N GLY A 121 0.85 15.42 -7.99
CA GLY A 121 1.92 14.43 -8.17
C GLY A 121 2.38 13.80 -6.87
N GLU A 122 1.64 14.02 -5.79
CA GLU A 122 1.93 13.48 -4.47
C GLU A 122 1.29 12.09 -4.34
N LYS A 123 2.05 11.16 -3.77
CA LYS A 123 1.57 9.81 -3.51
C LYS A 123 0.72 9.81 -2.25
N GLU A 124 -0.38 9.07 -2.28
CA GLU A 124 -1.27 8.91 -1.15
C GLU A 124 -1.83 7.48 -1.10
N VAL A 125 -1.81 6.83 0.07
CA VAL A 125 -2.55 5.58 0.25
C VAL A 125 -3.98 5.91 0.61
N LEU A 126 -4.92 5.50 -0.23
CA LEU A 126 -6.34 5.79 -0.07
C LEU A 126 -6.99 4.89 1.00
N GLY A 127 -6.49 3.67 1.18
CA GLY A 127 -6.94 2.78 2.25
C GLY A 127 -6.22 1.44 2.33
N LEU A 128 -6.58 0.67 3.36
CA LEU A 128 -6.08 -0.68 3.66
C LEU A 128 -7.26 -1.58 4.04
N TRP A 129 -7.33 -2.78 3.49
CA TRP A 129 -8.42 -3.72 3.75
C TRP A 129 -7.87 -5.13 3.96
N LEU A 130 -8.24 -5.75 5.08
CA LEU A 130 -8.01 -7.18 5.31
C LEU A 130 -9.22 -7.94 4.78
N ALA A 131 -8.99 -8.80 3.80
CA ALA A 131 -10.04 -9.61 3.19
C ALA A 131 -9.94 -11.07 3.62
N GLU A 132 -11.08 -11.75 3.71
CA GLU A 132 -11.12 -13.21 3.85
C GLU A 132 -11.00 -13.91 2.49
N SER A 133 -11.42 -13.25 1.41
CA SER A 133 -11.26 -13.73 0.04
C SER A 133 -10.94 -12.58 -0.91
N GLU A 134 -10.08 -12.86 -1.88
CA GLU A 134 -9.76 -11.94 -2.97
C GLU A 134 -10.68 -12.21 -4.16
N GLY A 135 -11.34 -11.18 -4.68
CA GLY A 135 -12.21 -11.31 -5.84
C GLY A 135 -12.89 -10.00 -6.26
N ALA A 136 -13.52 -10.02 -7.43
CA ALA A 136 -14.16 -8.84 -8.03
C ALA A 136 -15.20 -8.16 -7.12
N LYS A 137 -16.00 -8.94 -6.37
CA LYS A 137 -16.99 -8.39 -5.42
C LYS A 137 -16.35 -7.60 -4.29
N PHE A 138 -15.24 -8.11 -3.76
CA PHE A 138 -14.48 -7.42 -2.71
C PHE A 138 -13.96 -6.09 -3.25
N TRP A 139 -13.30 -6.09 -4.41
CA TRP A 139 -12.78 -4.85 -4.99
C TRP A 139 -13.88 -3.87 -5.38
N LEU A 140 -15.03 -4.33 -5.86
CA LEU A 140 -16.18 -3.47 -6.10
C LEU A 140 -16.61 -2.74 -4.83
N SER A 141 -16.62 -3.42 -3.68
CA SER A 141 -16.94 -2.79 -2.38
C SER A 141 -15.88 -1.74 -1.99
N VAL A 142 -14.59 -2.06 -2.14
CA VAL A 142 -13.47 -1.12 -1.88
C VAL A 142 -13.60 0.13 -2.75
N LEU A 143 -13.81 -0.04 -4.05
CA LEU A 143 -13.93 1.08 -5.00
C LEU A 143 -15.17 1.92 -4.73
N THR A 144 -16.29 1.29 -4.35
CA THR A 144 -17.51 1.99 -3.95
C THR A 144 -17.30 2.82 -2.68
N GLU A 145 -16.58 2.27 -1.69
CA GLU A 145 -16.20 2.99 -0.47
C GLU A 145 -15.33 4.22 -0.81
N LEU A 146 -14.33 4.06 -1.69
CA LEU A 146 -13.50 5.18 -2.14
C LEU A 146 -14.33 6.28 -2.81
N ARG A 147 -15.31 5.90 -3.63
CA ARG A 147 -16.25 6.85 -4.24
C ARG A 147 -17.08 7.60 -3.20
N GLN A 148 -17.59 6.89 -2.19
CA GLN A 148 -18.35 7.48 -1.08
C GLN A 148 -17.51 8.45 -0.25
N ARG A 149 -16.20 8.20 -0.14
CA ARG A 149 -15.25 9.07 0.58
C ARG A 149 -14.84 10.31 -0.21
N GLY A 150 -15.19 10.42 -1.49
CA GLY A 150 -15.00 11.65 -2.28
C GLY A 150 -14.43 11.42 -3.67
N VAL A 151 -13.80 10.28 -3.96
CA VAL A 151 -13.18 10.02 -5.27
C VAL A 151 -14.25 9.99 -6.36
N GLN A 152 -14.18 10.94 -7.29
CA GLN A 152 -15.11 11.04 -8.42
C GLN A 152 -14.51 10.47 -9.71
N ASP A 153 -13.22 10.69 -9.94
CA ASP A 153 -12.59 10.30 -11.19
C ASP A 153 -11.16 9.81 -11.02
N VAL A 154 -10.83 8.81 -11.83
CA VAL A 154 -9.53 8.17 -11.90
C VAL A 154 -9.21 7.85 -13.34
N TYR A 155 -8.06 8.31 -13.83
CA TYR A 155 -7.77 8.18 -15.25
C TYR A 155 -7.20 6.81 -15.58
N VAL A 156 -6.28 6.32 -14.74
CA VAL A 156 -5.61 5.04 -14.93
C VAL A 156 -5.64 4.25 -13.63
N ALA A 157 -6.08 3.00 -13.69
CA ALA A 157 -5.97 2.04 -12.60
C ALA A 157 -5.03 0.91 -13.02
N SER A 158 -3.89 0.79 -12.34
CA SER A 158 -2.94 -0.31 -12.54
C SER A 158 -3.15 -1.38 -11.48
N MET A 159 -3.35 -2.62 -11.91
CA MET A 159 -3.75 -3.72 -11.01
C MET A 159 -3.09 -5.04 -11.40
N ASP A 160 -3.09 -6.02 -10.50
CA ASP A 160 -2.74 -7.39 -10.87
C ASP A 160 -3.83 -8.00 -11.78
N GLY A 161 -3.52 -9.12 -12.44
CA GLY A 161 -4.40 -9.83 -13.38
C GLY A 161 -5.55 -10.59 -12.72
N LEU A 162 -6.12 -10.04 -11.64
CA LEU A 162 -7.25 -10.63 -10.95
C LEU A 162 -8.49 -10.56 -11.85
N LYS A 163 -9.06 -11.73 -12.12
CA LYS A 163 -10.26 -11.85 -12.97
C LYS A 163 -11.43 -11.06 -12.38
N GLY A 164 -12.08 -10.25 -13.21
CA GLY A 164 -13.23 -9.43 -12.80
C GLY A 164 -12.87 -8.09 -12.17
N LEU A 165 -11.59 -7.81 -11.92
CA LEU A 165 -11.15 -6.55 -11.32
C LEU A 165 -11.28 -5.35 -12.28
N PRO A 166 -10.89 -5.45 -13.57
CA PRO A 166 -11.14 -4.39 -14.53
C PRO A 166 -12.62 -4.00 -14.63
N GLU A 167 -13.50 -5.00 -14.63
CA GLU A 167 -14.94 -4.82 -14.68
C GLU A 167 -15.47 -4.14 -13.40
N ALA A 168 -14.93 -4.49 -12.23
CA ALA A 168 -15.26 -3.83 -10.98
C ALA A 168 -14.81 -2.35 -10.95
N VAL A 169 -13.63 -2.05 -11.50
CA VAL A 169 -13.16 -0.66 -11.67
C VAL A 169 -14.10 0.11 -12.59
N ASN A 170 -14.40 -0.41 -13.77
CA ASN A 170 -15.22 0.29 -14.75
C ASN A 170 -16.70 0.39 -14.31
N ALA A 171 -17.18 -0.47 -13.43
CA ALA A 171 -18.50 -0.33 -12.82
C ALA A 171 -18.61 0.90 -11.88
N VAL A 172 -17.51 1.27 -11.20
CA VAL A 172 -17.49 2.42 -10.29
C VAL A 172 -17.00 3.68 -10.97
N PHE A 173 -15.98 3.55 -11.83
CA PHE A 173 -15.32 4.62 -12.58
C PHE A 173 -15.31 4.28 -14.09
N PRO A 174 -16.41 4.52 -14.83
CA PRO A 174 -16.59 4.03 -16.19
C PRO A 174 -15.60 4.58 -17.24
N ARG A 175 -14.96 5.72 -16.94
CA ARG A 175 -13.99 6.37 -17.83
C ARG A 175 -12.53 6.00 -17.50
N THR A 176 -12.31 5.12 -16.53
CA THR A 176 -10.95 4.70 -16.13
C THR A 176 -10.36 3.74 -17.15
N LEU A 177 -9.10 3.98 -17.54
CA LEU A 177 -8.31 3.01 -18.28
C LEU A 177 -7.72 2.00 -17.30
N THR A 178 -8.09 0.74 -17.44
CA THR A 178 -7.54 -0.36 -16.64
C THR A 178 -6.28 -0.88 -17.30
N GLN A 179 -5.21 -0.97 -16.52
CA GLN A 179 -3.91 -1.45 -16.96
C GLN A 179 -3.50 -2.67 -16.14
N LEU A 180 -3.12 -3.74 -16.83
CA LEU A 180 -2.46 -4.85 -16.17
C LEU A 180 -1.03 -4.45 -15.77
N CYS A 181 -0.67 -4.70 -14.52
CA CYS A 181 0.65 -4.43 -14.01
C CYS A 181 1.70 -5.30 -14.72
N ILE A 182 2.57 -4.65 -15.51
CA ILE A 182 3.66 -5.30 -16.24
C ILE A 182 4.60 -6.05 -15.31
N VAL A 183 4.90 -5.51 -14.12
CA VAL A 183 5.82 -6.17 -13.19
C VAL A 183 5.21 -7.42 -12.57
N HIS A 184 3.91 -7.42 -12.27
CA HIS A 184 3.21 -8.64 -11.87
C HIS A 184 3.20 -9.67 -13.00
N LEU A 185 3.01 -9.24 -14.24
CA LEU A 185 3.04 -10.11 -15.42
C LEU A 185 4.43 -10.73 -15.65
N VAL A 186 5.50 -9.95 -15.52
CA VAL A 186 6.89 -10.44 -15.60
C VAL A 186 7.17 -11.43 -14.46
N ARG A 187 6.78 -11.11 -13.22
CA ARG A 187 6.94 -12.02 -12.07
C ARG A 187 6.15 -13.31 -12.26
N ALA A 188 4.94 -13.22 -12.80
CA ALA A 188 4.11 -14.38 -13.12
C ALA A 188 4.76 -15.26 -14.20
N SER A 189 5.39 -14.64 -15.19
CA SER A 189 6.15 -15.33 -16.23
C SER A 189 7.31 -16.12 -15.64
N LEU A 190 8.05 -15.54 -14.70
CA LEU A 190 9.22 -16.16 -14.07
C LEU A 190 8.91 -17.43 -13.28
N ARG A 191 7.66 -17.70 -12.91
CA ARG A 191 7.27 -18.98 -12.28
C ARG A 191 7.43 -20.19 -13.22
N TYR A 192 7.46 -19.96 -14.53
CA TYR A 192 7.60 -20.99 -15.55
C TYR A 192 9.00 -21.06 -16.16
N VAL A 193 9.89 -20.15 -15.75
CA VAL A 193 11.22 -19.96 -16.35
C VAL A 193 12.28 -20.49 -15.40
N THR A 194 13.30 -21.15 -15.94
CA THR A 194 14.40 -21.64 -15.11
C THR A 194 15.28 -20.49 -14.63
N ALA A 195 15.99 -20.66 -13.52
CA ALA A 195 16.92 -19.65 -13.02
C ALA A 195 17.98 -19.28 -14.07
N LYS A 196 18.46 -20.25 -14.86
CA LYS A 196 19.45 -20.05 -15.93
C LYS A 196 18.96 -19.10 -17.02
N ASP A 197 17.72 -19.26 -17.45
CA ASP A 197 17.16 -18.52 -18.58
C ASP A 197 16.47 -17.21 -18.17
N SER A 198 16.19 -17.04 -16.87
CA SER A 198 15.46 -15.91 -16.29
C SER A 198 15.93 -14.53 -16.80
N LYS A 199 17.24 -14.28 -16.81
CA LYS A 199 17.81 -13.00 -17.25
C LYS A 199 17.53 -12.71 -18.73
N ALA A 200 17.66 -13.73 -19.58
CA ALA A 200 17.46 -13.59 -21.03
C ALA A 200 15.97 -13.44 -21.36
N VAL A 201 15.10 -14.21 -20.69
CA VAL A 201 13.66 -14.08 -20.83
C VAL A 201 13.18 -12.70 -20.39
N VAL A 202 13.64 -12.19 -19.24
CA VAL A 202 13.30 -10.84 -18.77
C VAL A 202 13.78 -9.77 -19.76
N ALA A 203 14.96 -9.94 -20.36
CA ALA A 203 15.44 -9.02 -21.39
C ALA A 203 14.55 -9.02 -22.63
N GLY A 204 14.08 -10.19 -23.07
CA GLY A 204 13.11 -10.32 -24.18
C GLY A 204 11.78 -9.66 -23.84
N LEU A 205 11.21 -9.99 -22.67
CA LEU A 205 9.96 -9.38 -22.19
C LEU A 205 10.08 -7.86 -22.02
N ARG A 206 11.27 -7.36 -21.66
CA ARG A 206 11.52 -5.92 -21.55
C ARG A 206 11.32 -5.19 -22.85
N ARG A 207 11.74 -5.76 -23.98
CA ARG A 207 11.59 -5.13 -25.30
C ARG A 207 10.13 -4.79 -25.59
N LEU A 208 9.22 -5.72 -25.27
CA LEU A 208 7.76 -5.55 -25.43
C LEU A 208 7.25 -4.24 -24.83
N TYR A 209 7.36 -4.08 -23.51
CA TYR A 209 6.75 -2.95 -22.81
C TYR A 209 7.57 -1.66 -22.91
N THR A 210 8.77 -1.72 -23.52
CA THR A 210 9.56 -0.54 -23.86
C THR A 210 9.41 -0.10 -25.31
N SER A 211 8.67 -0.84 -26.15
CA SER A 211 8.39 -0.46 -27.53
C SER A 211 7.68 0.90 -27.62
N ALA A 212 7.87 1.61 -28.74
CA ALA A 212 7.28 2.92 -28.96
C ALA A 212 5.78 2.81 -29.23
N THR A 213 5.34 1.79 -29.98
CA THR A 213 3.93 1.59 -30.37
C THR A 213 3.44 0.18 -30.07
N ALA A 214 2.11 -0.01 -30.09
CA ALA A 214 1.48 -1.31 -29.89
C ALA A 214 1.84 -2.31 -31.02
N GLU A 215 2.02 -1.82 -32.25
CA GLU A 215 2.42 -2.64 -33.40
C GLU A 215 3.88 -3.10 -33.29
N GLU A 216 4.77 -2.25 -32.78
CA GLU A 216 6.13 -2.66 -32.46
C GLU A 216 6.14 -3.68 -31.31
N ALA A 217 5.36 -3.45 -30.25
CA ALA A 217 5.25 -4.39 -29.14
C ALA A 217 4.71 -5.76 -29.59
N ALA A 218 3.76 -5.79 -30.53
CA ALA A 218 3.22 -7.02 -31.10
C ALA A 218 4.30 -7.80 -31.86
N ARG A 219 5.12 -7.11 -32.67
CA ARG A 219 6.26 -7.72 -33.37
C ARG A 219 7.32 -8.26 -32.40
N GLU A 220 7.60 -7.53 -31.32
CA GLU A 220 8.48 -8.02 -30.26
C GLU A 220 7.88 -9.26 -29.55
N LEU A 221 6.55 -9.40 -29.48
CA LEU A 221 5.90 -10.58 -28.90
C LEU A 221 6.00 -11.78 -29.83
N ASP A 222 5.84 -11.57 -31.13
CA ASP A 222 6.08 -12.59 -32.15
C ASP A 222 7.54 -13.07 -32.11
N ALA A 223 8.50 -12.13 -32.00
CA ALA A 223 9.92 -12.45 -31.88
C ALA A 223 10.23 -13.21 -30.58
N PHE A 224 9.64 -12.79 -29.45
CA PHE A 224 9.78 -13.50 -28.18
C PHE A 224 9.21 -14.92 -28.26
N GLU A 225 8.08 -15.11 -28.93
CA GLU A 225 7.48 -16.41 -29.16
C GLU A 225 8.34 -17.29 -30.07
N ALA A 226 8.99 -16.73 -31.09
CA ALA A 226 9.94 -17.48 -31.91
C ALA A 226 11.16 -17.96 -31.10
N ASP A 227 11.71 -17.11 -30.23
CA ASP A 227 12.89 -17.43 -29.42
C ASP A 227 12.58 -18.42 -28.27
N TRP A 228 11.43 -18.24 -27.61
CA TRP A 228 11.13 -18.89 -26.33
C TRP A 228 9.86 -19.74 -26.33
N GLY A 229 9.04 -19.67 -27.38
CA GLY A 229 7.71 -20.28 -27.44
C GLY A 229 7.76 -21.79 -27.25
N ASP A 230 8.73 -22.49 -27.84
CA ASP A 230 8.84 -23.94 -27.70
C ASP A 230 9.12 -24.38 -26.26
N LYS A 231 9.99 -23.64 -25.57
CA LYS A 231 10.42 -23.95 -24.20
C LYS A 231 9.45 -23.42 -23.14
N TYR A 232 8.86 -22.24 -23.37
CA TYR A 232 8.08 -21.48 -22.40
C TYR A 232 6.70 -21.09 -22.94
N LYS A 233 5.97 -22.05 -23.53
CA LYS A 233 4.58 -21.89 -24.01
C LYS A 233 3.65 -21.21 -23.01
N ALA A 234 3.83 -21.49 -21.71
CA ALA A 234 3.03 -20.87 -20.65
C ALA A 234 3.25 -19.36 -20.54
N VAL A 235 4.47 -18.86 -20.76
CA VAL A 235 4.79 -17.43 -20.75
C VAL A 235 4.14 -16.75 -21.95
N VAL A 236 4.30 -17.30 -23.15
CA VAL A 236 3.67 -16.75 -24.37
C VAL A 236 2.14 -16.67 -24.20
N ARG A 237 1.51 -17.75 -23.76
CA ARG A 237 0.06 -17.80 -23.50
C ARG A 237 -0.38 -16.74 -22.49
N LEU A 238 0.40 -16.53 -21.44
CA LEU A 238 0.12 -15.55 -20.39
C LEU A 238 0.12 -14.12 -20.96
N TRP A 239 1.10 -13.77 -21.80
CA TRP A 239 1.19 -12.44 -22.41
C TRP A 239 0.12 -12.23 -23.49
N ARG A 240 -0.05 -13.19 -24.41
CA ARG A 240 -1.09 -13.14 -25.45
C ARG A 240 -2.50 -13.06 -24.85
N GLY A 241 -2.78 -13.86 -23.83
CA GLY A 241 -4.08 -13.89 -23.17
C GLY A 241 -4.41 -12.63 -22.37
N ASN A 242 -3.43 -11.78 -22.08
CA ASN A 242 -3.62 -10.49 -21.40
C ASN A 242 -3.35 -9.30 -22.31
N TRP A 243 -3.17 -9.51 -23.62
CA TRP A 243 -2.69 -8.48 -24.55
C TRP A 243 -3.58 -7.23 -24.56
N ASP A 244 -4.90 -7.41 -24.55
CA ASP A 244 -5.87 -6.30 -24.52
C ASP A 244 -5.79 -5.46 -23.25
N ASN A 245 -5.32 -6.03 -22.13
CA ASN A 245 -5.10 -5.33 -20.87
C ASN A 245 -3.69 -4.71 -20.77
N ILE A 246 -2.83 -4.95 -21.76
CA ILE A 246 -1.47 -4.42 -21.87
C ILE A 246 -1.42 -3.28 -22.89
N ILE A 247 -2.13 -3.40 -24.02
CA ILE A 247 -2.15 -2.40 -25.11
C ILE A 247 -2.46 -0.96 -24.65
N PRO A 248 -3.43 -0.69 -23.74
CA PRO A 248 -3.78 0.68 -23.35
C PRO A 248 -2.57 1.50 -22.87
N PHE A 249 -1.57 0.82 -22.32
CA PHE A 249 -0.29 1.39 -21.93
C PHE A 249 0.43 2.17 -23.05
N PHE A 250 0.33 1.75 -24.31
CA PHE A 250 1.02 2.38 -25.44
C PHE A 250 0.36 3.69 -25.88
N GLN A 251 -0.80 4.05 -25.35
CA GLN A 251 -1.42 5.35 -25.63
C GLN A 251 -0.71 6.49 -24.90
N PHE A 252 -0.01 6.19 -23.80
CA PHE A 252 0.67 7.19 -22.99
C PHE A 252 2.04 7.57 -23.57
N LEU A 253 2.51 8.78 -23.28
CA LEU A 253 3.90 9.17 -23.57
C LEU A 253 4.91 8.37 -22.72
N PRO A 254 6.15 8.17 -23.19
CA PRO A 254 7.18 7.42 -22.48
C PRO A 254 7.39 7.82 -21.01
N GLU A 255 7.25 9.10 -20.69
CA GLU A 255 7.39 9.64 -19.34
C GLU A 255 6.30 9.11 -18.40
N ILE A 256 5.05 9.06 -18.88
CA ILE A 256 3.89 8.55 -18.14
C ILE A 256 3.96 7.03 -18.05
N ARG A 257 4.30 6.39 -19.18
CA ARG A 257 4.54 4.95 -19.28
C ARG A 257 5.48 4.49 -18.18
N LYS A 258 6.60 5.20 -18.00
CA LYS A 258 7.55 4.91 -16.93
C LYS A 258 6.89 4.96 -15.56
N VAL A 259 6.05 5.95 -15.25
CA VAL A 259 5.35 6.02 -13.95
C VAL A 259 4.39 4.83 -13.76
N ILE A 260 3.67 4.45 -14.81
CA ILE A 260 2.67 3.37 -14.75
C ILE A 260 3.33 1.98 -14.63
N TYR A 261 4.32 1.63 -15.48
CA TYR A 261 4.98 0.31 -15.38
C TYR A 261 6.05 0.25 -14.30
N THR A 262 6.64 1.38 -13.87
CA THR A 262 7.56 1.34 -12.72
C THR A 262 6.71 1.24 -11.47
N THR A 263 6.37 0.01 -11.10
CA THR A 263 5.72 -0.31 -9.83
C THR A 263 6.52 0.08 -8.60
N ASN A 264 7.64 0.81 -8.76
CA ASN A 264 8.48 1.35 -7.70
C ASN A 264 7.66 1.96 -6.55
N ALA A 265 6.58 2.70 -6.84
CA ALA A 265 5.76 3.31 -5.80
C ALA A 265 5.06 2.25 -4.92
N ILE A 266 4.30 1.35 -5.53
CA ILE A 266 3.54 0.31 -4.83
C ILE A 266 4.44 -0.80 -4.27
N GLU A 267 5.53 -1.15 -4.96
CA GLU A 267 6.51 -2.13 -4.50
C GLU A 267 7.35 -1.60 -3.33
N SER A 268 7.73 -0.32 -3.36
CA SER A 268 8.41 0.32 -2.22
C SER A 268 7.51 0.29 -1.00
N LEU A 269 6.21 0.61 -1.16
CA LEU A 269 5.25 0.50 -0.08
C LEU A 269 5.12 -0.94 0.42
N ASN A 270 4.93 -1.92 -0.48
CA ASN A 270 4.86 -3.34 -0.12
C ASN A 270 6.13 -3.82 0.59
N MET A 271 7.30 -3.34 0.20
CA MET A 271 8.57 -3.65 0.87
C MET A 271 8.58 -3.13 2.31
N VAL A 272 8.12 -1.90 2.54
CA VAL A 272 8.01 -1.33 3.90
C VAL A 272 6.99 -2.11 4.72
N MET A 273 5.80 -2.40 4.17
CA MET A 273 4.78 -3.20 4.85
C MET A 273 5.31 -4.60 5.21
N ARG A 274 6.02 -5.27 4.30
CA ARG A 274 6.69 -6.57 4.57
C ARG A 274 7.75 -6.46 5.65
N LYS A 275 8.55 -5.39 5.65
CA LYS A 275 9.55 -5.14 6.72
C LYS A 275 8.88 -5.02 8.09
N TYR A 276 7.76 -4.30 8.16
CA TYR A 276 7.05 -4.02 9.40
C TYR A 276 6.24 -5.21 9.92
N THR A 277 5.84 -6.13 9.04
CA THR A 277 5.12 -7.36 9.40
C THR A 277 6.03 -8.57 9.63
N ARG A 278 7.29 -8.55 9.13
CA ARG A 278 8.21 -9.70 9.18
C ARG A 278 8.47 -10.25 10.59
N ASN A 279 8.64 -9.38 11.58
CA ASN A 279 8.91 -9.79 12.96
C ASN A 279 7.63 -10.31 13.65
N ARG A 280 6.45 -9.91 13.17
CA ARG A 280 5.14 -10.32 13.66
C ARG A 280 4.61 -11.46 12.79
N ARG A 281 5.24 -12.64 12.90
CA ARG A 281 4.98 -13.81 12.04
C ARG A 281 3.51 -14.21 11.98
N ILE A 282 2.76 -14.04 13.06
CA ILE A 282 1.32 -14.31 13.17
C ILE A 282 0.71 -13.18 14.00
N PHE A 283 -0.30 -12.51 13.47
CA PHE A 283 -1.08 -11.51 14.19
C PHE A 283 -2.18 -12.20 15.02
N PRO A 284 -2.48 -11.72 16.24
CA PRO A 284 -3.53 -12.31 17.08
C PRO A 284 -4.95 -12.06 16.56
N ASN A 285 -5.15 -10.98 15.79
CA ASN A 285 -6.43 -10.60 15.18
C ASN A 285 -6.20 -9.59 14.04
N ASP A 286 -7.27 -9.31 13.29
CA ASP A 286 -7.25 -8.39 12.14
C ASP A 286 -6.86 -6.96 12.55
N GLU A 287 -7.34 -6.47 13.70
CA GLU A 287 -7.01 -5.13 14.19
C GLU A 287 -5.51 -4.95 14.47
N SER A 288 -4.85 -5.99 14.99
CA SER A 288 -3.40 -5.96 15.23
C SER A 288 -2.60 -5.94 13.93
N ALA A 289 -3.09 -6.65 12.91
CA ALA A 289 -2.52 -6.58 11.57
C ALA A 289 -2.70 -5.18 10.97
N LEU A 290 -3.92 -4.63 11.04
CA LEU A 290 -4.25 -3.30 10.53
C LEU A 290 -3.41 -2.20 11.19
N LYS A 291 -3.25 -2.22 12.53
CA LYS A 291 -2.36 -1.30 13.26
C LYS A 291 -0.94 -1.30 12.68
N SER A 292 -0.40 -2.49 12.44
CA SER A 292 0.97 -2.66 11.92
C SER A 292 1.13 -2.15 10.49
N LEU A 293 0.15 -2.43 9.63
CA LEU A 293 0.13 -1.98 8.24
C LEU A 293 -0.05 -0.46 8.14
N PHE A 294 -0.95 0.11 8.95
CA PHE A 294 -1.14 1.56 9.04
C PHE A 294 0.14 2.29 9.45
N LEU A 295 0.85 1.79 10.46
CA LEU A 295 2.14 2.36 10.87
C LEU A 295 3.21 2.22 9.79
N ALA A 296 3.19 1.13 9.02
CA ALA A 296 4.08 0.96 7.88
C ALA A 296 3.78 1.98 6.76
N VAL A 297 2.51 2.26 6.49
CA VAL A 297 2.08 3.32 5.56
C VAL A 297 2.57 4.68 6.05
N ASN A 298 2.35 5.01 7.33
CA ASN A 298 2.81 6.28 7.91
C ASN A 298 4.33 6.45 7.88
N GLU A 299 5.09 5.37 8.03
CA GLU A 299 6.53 5.45 7.86
C GLU A 299 6.93 5.64 6.39
N ALA A 300 6.31 4.87 5.49
CA ALA A 300 6.61 4.95 4.06
C ALA A 300 6.35 6.36 3.52
N SER A 301 5.25 6.99 3.94
CA SER A 301 4.82 8.30 3.45
C SER A 301 5.73 9.46 3.85
N LYS A 302 6.43 9.38 4.99
CA LYS A 302 7.37 10.44 5.45
C LYS A 302 8.46 10.79 4.45
N ASN A 303 8.86 9.83 3.61
CA ASN A 303 9.95 10.00 2.64
C ASN A 303 9.46 10.04 1.19
N TRP A 304 8.14 10.14 0.97
CA TRP A 304 7.61 10.22 -0.38
C TRP A 304 7.93 11.57 -1.01
N LYS A 305 8.65 11.49 -2.13
CA LYS A 305 8.77 12.59 -3.08
C LYS A 305 7.64 12.53 -4.08
N ALA A 306 7.24 13.69 -4.59
CA ALA A 306 6.35 13.80 -5.73
C ALA A 306 6.93 13.05 -6.94
N ILE A 307 6.05 12.61 -7.84
CA ILE A 307 6.44 11.94 -9.07
C ILE A 307 7.28 12.90 -9.94
N HIS A 308 8.46 12.44 -10.36
CA HIS A 308 9.31 13.20 -11.28
C HIS A 308 8.60 13.40 -12.62
N HIS A 309 8.72 14.60 -13.20
CA HIS A 309 8.09 14.98 -14.47
C HIS A 309 6.55 14.90 -14.47
N TRP A 310 5.91 15.13 -13.32
CA TRP A 310 4.45 15.05 -13.22
C TRP A 310 3.70 16.13 -14.00
N LYS A 311 4.19 17.38 -14.05
CA LYS A 311 3.52 18.46 -14.81
C LYS A 311 3.39 18.14 -16.31
N PRO A 312 4.45 17.72 -17.03
CA PRO A 312 4.32 17.22 -18.40
C PRO A 312 3.38 16.02 -18.55
N ALA A 313 3.38 15.10 -17.57
CA ALA A 313 2.47 13.96 -17.56
C ALA A 313 0.99 14.42 -17.48
N LEU A 314 0.68 15.41 -16.64
CA LEU A 314 -0.67 15.98 -16.54
C LEU A 314 -1.12 16.68 -17.83
N GLN A 315 -0.25 17.42 -18.51
CA GLN A 315 -0.56 18.00 -19.82
C GLN A 315 -0.91 16.92 -20.84
N SER A 316 -0.16 15.81 -20.81
CA SER A 316 -0.43 14.67 -21.67
C SER A 316 -1.75 13.97 -21.32
N PHE A 317 -2.09 13.87 -20.03
CA PHE A 317 -3.42 13.41 -19.60
C PHE A 317 -4.52 14.34 -20.07
N GLN A 318 -4.30 15.66 -20.06
CA GLN A 318 -5.27 16.63 -20.57
C GLN A 318 -5.49 16.48 -22.08
N VAL A 319 -4.43 16.27 -22.86
CA VAL A 319 -4.53 15.97 -24.31
C VAL A 319 -5.30 14.67 -24.54
N MET A 320 -5.06 13.64 -23.72
CA MET A 320 -5.69 12.33 -23.89
C MET A 320 -7.15 12.28 -23.44
N PHE A 321 -7.48 12.96 -22.33
CA PHE A 321 -8.78 12.83 -21.66
C PHE A 321 -9.66 14.08 -21.72
N GLY A 322 -9.14 15.19 -22.24
CA GLY A 322 -9.82 16.48 -22.37
C GLY A 322 -9.62 17.42 -21.19
N GLU A 323 -9.75 18.73 -21.46
CA GLU A 323 -9.59 19.80 -20.46
C GLU A 323 -10.63 19.74 -19.35
N GLU A 324 -11.88 19.37 -19.67
CA GLU A 324 -12.96 19.26 -18.69
C GLU A 324 -12.70 18.17 -17.64
N ARG A 325 -12.03 17.09 -18.03
CA ARG A 325 -11.73 15.97 -17.14
C ARG A 325 -10.47 16.22 -16.33
N VAL A 326 -9.50 16.95 -16.90
CA VAL A 326 -8.19 17.22 -16.31
C VAL A 326 -8.03 18.72 -16.02
N PRO A 327 -8.50 19.20 -14.85
CA PRO A 327 -8.55 20.62 -14.54
C PRO A 327 -7.17 21.15 -14.12
N LEU A 328 -6.32 21.46 -15.10
CA LEU A 328 -4.99 22.03 -14.82
C LEU A 328 -5.05 23.45 -14.25
N GLN A 329 -6.17 24.14 -14.41
CA GLN A 329 -6.38 25.51 -13.92
C GLN A 329 -6.67 25.57 -12.41
N GLU A 330 -7.02 24.43 -11.81
CA GLU A 330 -7.34 24.30 -10.38
C GLU A 330 -6.14 23.82 -9.54
N LEU A 331 -4.97 23.65 -10.17
CA LEU A 331 -3.70 23.22 -9.58
C LEU A 331 -2.77 24.38 -9.25
#